data_AF-A0A1E5IR97-F1
#
_entry.id   AF-A0A1E5IR97-F1
#
_cell.length_a   1.000
_cell.length_b   1.000
_cell.length_c   1.000
_cell.angle_alpha   90.00
_cell.angle_beta   90.00
_cell.angle_gamma   90.00
#
_symmetry.space_group_name_H-M   'P 1'
#
loop_
_entity.id
_entity.type
_entity.pdbx_description
1 polymer ?
#
loop_
_entity_poly.entity_id
_entity_poly.type
_entity_poly.pdbx_seq_one_letter_code
_entity_poly.pdbx_strand_id
1 'polypeptide(L)'
;MSKTYSMLGYAGLLPFIISTGLILMGQTLFSIDPLMLFITYSAIILSFLAGTLWGRESSKVHYLNDDKLLIISNVVSVLAWVTIVINHLYVSLIILMLGYVVVYRLDKQQWRDKTLSDDYIQLRTYLTGVALVCHVIVIGIGN
;
A
#
# COMPACT_ATOMS: atom_id res chain seq x y z
N MET A 1 -15.29 0.09 14.62
CA MET A 1 -14.67 -0.99 13.80
C MET A 1 -14.34 -2.21 14.69
N SER A 2 -14.20 -3.45 14.17
CA SER A 2 -13.91 -4.61 15.03
C SER A 2 -12.44 -4.64 15.50
N LYS A 3 -12.17 -5.23 16.68
CA LYS A 3 -10.79 -5.35 17.21
C LYS A 3 -9.87 -6.11 16.26
N THR A 4 -10.37 -7.19 15.66
CA THR A 4 -9.62 -8.02 14.70
C THR A 4 -9.20 -7.21 13.48
N TYR A 5 -10.08 -6.34 12.98
CA TYR A 5 -9.79 -5.51 11.82
C TYR A 5 -8.59 -4.59 12.07
N SER A 6 -8.60 -3.86 13.18
CA SER A 6 -7.50 -2.95 13.53
C SER A 6 -6.21 -3.73 13.81
N MET A 7 -6.30 -4.86 14.54
CA MET A 7 -5.15 -5.70 14.85
C MET A 7 -4.45 -6.20 13.58
N LEU A 8 -5.22 -6.73 12.62
CA LEU A 8 -4.66 -7.20 11.34
C LEU A 8 -4.10 -6.04 10.51
N GLY A 9 -4.75 -4.88 10.53
CA GLY A 9 -4.24 -3.68 9.88
C GLY A 9 -2.85 -3.29 10.38
N TYR A 10 -2.66 -3.23 11.70
CA TYR A 10 -1.36 -2.92 12.30
C TYR A 10 -0.33 -4.04 12.10
N ALA A 11 -0.75 -5.32 12.16
CA ALA A 11 0.13 -6.44 11.88
C ALA A 11 0.70 -6.40 10.44
N GLY A 12 -0.06 -5.82 9.50
CA GLY A 12 0.40 -5.56 8.13
C GLY A 12 1.59 -4.59 8.03
N LEU A 13 1.96 -3.86 9.09
CA LEU A 13 3.16 -3.03 9.11
C LEU A 13 4.43 -3.81 9.46
N LEU A 14 4.30 -5.01 10.04
CA LEU A 14 5.46 -5.76 10.53
C LEU A 14 6.48 -6.02 9.42
N PRO A 15 6.11 -6.49 8.21
CA PRO A 15 7.13 -6.79 7.21
C PRO A 15 7.78 -5.53 6.64
N PHE A 16 7.11 -4.37 6.63
CA PHE A 16 7.74 -3.08 6.31
C PHE A 16 8.81 -2.70 7.33
N ILE A 17 8.47 -2.76 8.61
CA ILE A 17 9.37 -2.35 9.69
C ILE A 17 10.57 -3.31 9.76
N ILE A 18 10.32 -4.61 9.66
CA ILE A 18 11.37 -5.65 9.70
C ILE A 18 12.32 -5.49 8.52
N SER A 19 11.82 -5.40 7.29
CA SER A 19 12.68 -5.25 6.10
C SER A 19 13.44 -3.93 6.13
N THR A 20 12.83 -2.82 6.54
CA THR A 20 13.53 -1.52 6.71
C THR A 20 14.66 -1.63 7.75
N GLY A 21 14.40 -2.29 8.89
CA GLY A 21 15.40 -2.49 9.94
C GLY A 21 16.58 -3.34 9.44
N LEU A 22 16.31 -4.41 8.70
CA LEU A 22 17.35 -5.25 8.10
C LEU A 22 18.22 -4.48 7.11
N ILE A 23 17.61 -3.65 6.25
CA ILE A 23 18.32 -2.76 5.31
C ILE A 23 19.24 -1.81 6.08
N LEU A 24 18.74 -1.16 7.13
CA LEU A 24 19.52 -0.24 7.97
C LEU A 24 20.71 -0.92 8.66
N MET A 25 20.55 -2.18 9.06
CA MET A 25 21.59 -2.96 9.71
C MET A 25 22.56 -3.64 8.72
N GLY A 26 22.30 -3.56 7.42
CA GLY A 26 23.05 -4.30 6.40
C GLY A 26 22.96 -5.82 6.58
N GLN A 27 21.86 -6.33 7.15
CA GLN A 27 21.67 -7.75 7.43
C GLN A 27 20.66 -8.38 6.46
N THR A 28 20.85 -9.66 6.17
CA THR A 28 19.90 -10.48 5.39
C THR A 28 19.07 -11.36 6.32
N LEU A 29 17.85 -11.70 5.91
CA LEU A 29 17.00 -12.65 6.62
C LEU A 29 16.93 -13.95 5.82
N PHE A 30 17.42 -15.07 6.36
CA PHE A 30 17.47 -16.37 5.66
C PHE A 30 18.14 -16.30 4.26
N SER A 31 19.20 -15.49 4.14
CA SER A 31 19.89 -15.21 2.86
C SER A 31 19.03 -14.52 1.79
N ILE A 32 17.87 -13.98 2.17
CA ILE A 32 17.02 -13.17 1.29
C ILE A 32 17.44 -11.71 1.40
N ASP A 33 17.57 -11.06 0.23
CA ASP A 33 17.80 -9.62 0.13
C ASP A 33 16.64 -8.85 0.78
N PRO A 34 16.90 -8.03 1.82
CA PRO A 34 15.86 -7.29 2.49
C PRO A 34 15.20 -6.21 1.60
N LEU A 35 15.85 -5.74 0.54
CA LEU A 35 15.23 -4.84 -0.46
C LEU A 35 14.16 -5.58 -1.27
N MET A 36 14.46 -6.82 -1.70
CA MET A 36 13.49 -7.67 -2.37
C MET A 36 12.30 -7.97 -1.47
N LEU A 37 12.53 -8.27 -0.18
CA LEU A 37 11.47 -8.44 0.81
C LEU A 37 10.59 -7.19 0.92
N PHE A 38 11.20 -6.00 0.99
CA PHE A 38 10.48 -4.74 1.08
C PHE A 38 9.60 -4.48 -0.14
N ILE A 39 10.18 -4.53 -1.34
CA ILE A 39 9.49 -4.20 -2.60
C ILE A 39 8.34 -5.16 -2.86
N THR A 40 8.60 -6.46 -2.73
CA THR A 40 7.58 -7.49 -3.01
C THR A 40 6.41 -7.40 -2.03
N TYR A 41 6.69 -7.22 -0.73
CA TYR A 41 5.63 -7.04 0.25
C TYR A 41 4.84 -5.75 0.04
N SER A 42 5.53 -4.65 -0.28
CA SER A 42 4.91 -3.37 -0.63
C SER A 42 3.95 -3.50 -1.82
N ALA A 43 4.38 -4.18 -2.88
CA ALA A 43 3.55 -4.44 -4.05
C ALA A 43 2.30 -5.29 -3.71
N ILE A 44 2.44 -6.31 -2.83
CA ILE A 44 1.32 -7.14 -2.36
C ILE A 44 0.30 -6.29 -1.61
N ILE A 45 0.75 -5.48 -0.64
CA ILE A 45 -0.16 -4.65 0.16
C ILE A 45 -0.82 -3.59 -0.71
N LEU A 46 -0.09 -2.94 -1.61
CA LEU A 46 -0.66 -1.97 -2.53
C LEU A 46 -1.73 -2.61 -3.44
N SER A 47 -1.46 -3.80 -3.98
CA SER A 47 -2.42 -4.56 -4.81
C SER A 47 -3.65 -4.99 -4.01
N PHE A 48 -3.48 -5.44 -2.77
CA PHE A 48 -4.57 -5.76 -1.86
C PHE A 48 -5.47 -4.55 -1.62
N LEU A 49 -4.86 -3.38 -1.34
CA LEU A 49 -5.60 -2.14 -1.12
C LEU A 49 -6.32 -1.66 -2.37
N ALA A 50 -5.68 -1.74 -3.53
CA ALA A 50 -6.32 -1.47 -4.81
C ALA A 50 -7.53 -2.39 -5.02
N GLY A 51 -7.40 -3.69 -4.72
CA GLY A 51 -8.50 -4.66 -4.78
C GLY A 51 -9.70 -4.30 -3.90
N THR A 52 -9.52 -3.57 -2.79
CA THR A 52 -10.66 -3.12 -1.98
C THR A 52 -11.57 -2.13 -2.71
N LEU A 53 -11.08 -1.45 -3.76
CA LEU A 53 -11.90 -0.54 -4.58
C LEU A 53 -12.98 -1.31 -5.35
N TRP A 54 -12.71 -2.55 -5.77
CA TRP A 54 -13.72 -3.42 -6.40
C TRP A 54 -14.90 -3.69 -5.46
N GLY A 55 -14.61 -4.10 -4.21
CA GLY A 55 -15.66 -4.40 -3.24
C GLY A 55 -16.54 -3.19 -2.89
N ARG A 56 -15.97 -1.98 -2.94
CA ARG A 56 -16.70 -0.73 -2.71
C ARG A 56 -17.56 -0.33 -3.89
N GLU A 57 -17.09 -0.55 -5.12
CA GLU A 57 -17.91 -0.28 -6.30
C GLU A 57 -19.10 -1.23 -6.36
N SER A 58 -18.88 -2.53 -6.11
CA SER A 58 -19.95 -3.54 -6.08
C SER A 58 -20.99 -3.35 -4.98
N SER A 59 -20.69 -2.56 -3.94
CA SER A 59 -21.62 -2.30 -2.83
C SER A 59 -22.40 -0.98 -2.96
N LYS A 60 -22.13 -0.15 -3.96
CA LYS A 60 -22.92 1.05 -4.25
C LYS A 60 -24.26 0.64 -4.88
N VAL A 61 -25.35 0.81 -4.12
CA VAL A 61 -26.72 0.48 -4.55
C VAL A 61 -27.30 1.53 -5.54
N HIS A 62 -26.64 2.66 -5.79
CA HIS A 62 -27.17 3.71 -6.67
C HIS A 62 -26.17 4.25 -7.71
N TYR A 63 -26.50 3.97 -8.98
CA TYR A 63 -26.32 4.73 -10.21
C TYR A 63 -25.38 5.94 -10.18
N LEU A 64 -24.08 5.69 -10.37
CA LEU A 64 -23.24 6.48 -11.27
C LEU A 64 -22.19 5.52 -11.84
N ASN A 65 -22.32 5.15 -13.12
CA ASN A 65 -21.35 4.35 -13.87
C ASN A 65 -20.02 5.12 -13.97
N ASP A 66 -19.18 5.06 -12.95
CA ASP A 66 -17.81 5.54 -13.02
C ASP A 66 -16.87 4.36 -12.76
N ASP A 67 -16.72 3.51 -13.79
CA ASP A 67 -15.78 2.39 -13.86
C ASP A 67 -14.32 2.81 -13.57
N LYS A 68 -14.08 4.11 -13.48
CA LYS A 68 -12.82 4.72 -13.05
C LYS A 68 -12.23 4.09 -11.80
N LEU A 69 -13.00 3.73 -10.77
CA LEU A 69 -12.42 3.06 -9.59
C LEU A 69 -11.88 1.66 -9.92
N LEU A 70 -12.56 0.93 -10.79
CA LEU A 70 -12.12 -0.38 -11.27
C LEU A 70 -10.88 -0.26 -12.16
N ILE A 71 -10.86 0.73 -13.05
CA ILE A 71 -9.70 1.03 -13.91
C ILE A 71 -8.49 1.41 -13.06
N ILE A 72 -8.65 2.35 -12.12
CA ILE A 72 -7.55 2.77 -11.24
C ILE A 72 -7.06 1.59 -10.40
N SER A 73 -7.96 0.77 -9.86
CA SER A 73 -7.57 -0.44 -9.12
C SER A 73 -6.66 -1.34 -9.95
N ASN A 74 -7.02 -1.63 -11.20
CA ASN A 74 -6.23 -2.50 -12.05
C ASN A 74 -4.90 -1.85 -12.46
N VAL A 75 -4.92 -0.57 -12.82
CA VAL A 75 -3.68 0.17 -13.13
C VAL A 75 -2.71 0.14 -11.96
N VAL A 76 -3.19 0.39 -10.73
CA VAL A 76 -2.34 0.36 -9.53
C VAL A 76 -1.79 -1.05 -9.28
N SER A 77 -2.60 -2.10 -9.36
CA SER A 77 -2.13 -3.48 -9.16
C SER A 77 -1.13 -3.93 -10.22
N VAL A 78 -1.36 -3.58 -11.50
CA VAL A 78 -0.43 -3.89 -12.59
C VAL A 78 0.88 -3.12 -12.40
N LEU A 79 0.83 -1.84 -12.05
CA LEU A 79 2.03 -1.06 -11.76
C LEU A 79 2.81 -1.64 -10.58
N ALA A 80 2.13 -2.05 -9.51
CA ALA A 80 2.75 -2.71 -8.36
C ALA A 80 3.47 -3.99 -8.79
N TRP A 81 2.86 -4.83 -9.62
CA TRP A 81 3.51 -6.02 -10.17
C TRP A 81 4.71 -5.67 -11.08
N VAL A 82 4.56 -4.68 -11.98
CA VAL A 82 5.63 -4.22 -12.87
C VAL A 82 6.86 -3.78 -12.07
N THR A 83 6.69 -3.17 -10.88
CA THR A 83 7.83 -2.79 -10.03
C THR A 83 8.72 -3.97 -9.61
N ILE A 84 8.15 -5.18 -9.52
CA ILE A 84 8.91 -6.40 -9.23
C ILE A 84 9.65 -6.86 -10.49
N VAL A 85 8.99 -6.80 -11.65
CA VAL A 85 9.53 -7.29 -12.93
C VAL A 85 10.69 -6.44 -13.45
N ILE A 86 10.59 -5.11 -13.34
CA ILE A 86 11.64 -4.20 -13.84
C ILE A 86 12.93 -4.27 -13.02
N ASN A 87 12.87 -4.81 -11.80
CA ASN A 87 13.99 -4.99 -10.88
C ASN A 87 14.91 -3.75 -10.73
N HIS A 88 14.31 -2.56 -10.76
CA HIS A 88 15.03 -1.29 -10.65
C HIS A 88 14.63 -0.55 -9.37
N LEU A 89 15.45 -0.68 -8.32
CA LEU A 89 15.16 -0.26 -6.95
C LEU A 89 14.44 1.09 -6.82
N TYR A 90 15.06 2.17 -7.30
CA TYR A 90 14.51 3.53 -7.13
C TYR A 90 13.17 3.73 -7.81
N VAL A 91 13.05 3.24 -9.04
CA VAL A 91 11.82 3.35 -9.83
C VAL A 91 10.71 2.55 -9.14
N SER A 92 11.01 1.35 -8.67
CA SER A 92 10.07 0.52 -7.93
C SER A 92 9.57 1.22 -6.67
N LEU A 93 10.47 1.77 -5.85
CA LEU A 93 10.10 2.47 -4.61
C LEU A 93 9.24 3.72 -4.87
N ILE A 94 9.58 4.52 -5.89
CA ILE A 94 8.81 5.72 -6.24
C ILE A 94 7.41 5.35 -6.75
N ILE A 95 7.30 4.36 -7.64
CA ILE A 95 6.00 3.91 -8.17
C ILE A 95 5.12 3.39 -7.04
N LEU A 96 5.66 2.54 -6.16
CA LEU A 96 4.92 2.00 -5.02
C LEU A 96 4.46 3.11 -4.06
N MET A 97 5.35 4.06 -3.74
CA MET A 97 5.02 5.21 -2.89
C MET A 97 3.88 6.06 -3.49
N LEU A 98 3.94 6.37 -4.78
CA LEU A 98 2.89 7.10 -5.48
C LEU A 98 1.58 6.31 -5.49
N GLY A 99 1.64 5.00 -5.69
CA GLY A 99 0.47 4.11 -5.63
C GLY A 99 -0.25 4.19 -4.29
N TYR A 100 0.48 4.16 -3.17
CA TYR A 100 -0.08 4.34 -1.83
C TYR A 100 -0.80 5.69 -1.68
N VAL A 101 -0.17 6.77 -2.17
CA VAL A 101 -0.77 8.11 -2.12
C VAL A 101 -2.05 8.17 -2.95
N VAL A 102 -2.06 7.56 -4.15
CA VAL A 102 -3.26 7.51 -5.01
C VAL A 102 -4.40 6.78 -4.31
N VAL A 103 -4.16 5.57 -3.81
CA VAL A 103 -5.21 4.78 -3.15
C VAL A 103 -5.70 5.47 -1.87
N TYR A 104 -4.81 6.07 -1.08
CA TYR A 104 -5.20 6.83 0.11
C TYR A 104 -6.03 8.09 -0.22
N ARG A 105 -5.74 8.77 -1.34
CA ARG A 105 -6.57 9.91 -1.79
C ARG A 105 -7.97 9.45 -2.17
N LEU A 106 -8.11 8.28 -2.81
CA LEU A 106 -9.42 7.68 -3.10
C LEU A 106 -10.16 7.30 -1.82
N ASP A 107 -9.48 6.67 -0.84
CA ASP A 107 -10.03 6.42 0.50
C ASP A 107 -10.54 7.73 1.12
N LYS A 108 -9.74 8.80 1.06
CA LYS A 108 -10.10 10.11 1.63
C LYS A 108 -11.26 10.77 0.89
N GLN A 109 -11.35 10.64 -0.42
CA GLN A 109 -12.49 11.13 -1.19
C GLN A 109 -13.77 10.40 -0.78
N GLN A 110 -13.73 9.06 -0.74
CA GLN A 110 -14.86 8.24 -0.31
C GLN A 110 -15.29 8.50 1.13
N TRP A 111 -14.34 8.81 2.02
CA TRP A 111 -14.62 9.29 3.37
C TRP A 111 -15.36 10.64 3.37
N ARG A 112 -14.94 11.61 2.54
CA ARG A 112 -15.64 12.90 2.40
C ARG A 112 -17.06 12.72 1.85
N ASP A 113 -17.24 11.74 0.98
CA ASP A 113 -18.54 11.34 0.42
C ASP A 113 -19.38 10.49 1.41
N LYS A 114 -18.90 10.31 2.66
CA LYS A 114 -19.54 9.55 3.74
C LYS A 114 -19.78 8.07 3.46
N THR A 115 -19.04 7.50 2.51
CA THR A 115 -19.09 6.05 2.18
C THR A 115 -18.16 5.22 3.04
N LEU A 116 -17.17 5.85 3.69
CA LEU A 116 -16.24 5.22 4.62
C LEU A 116 -16.33 5.86 6.00
N SER A 117 -16.07 5.08 7.05
CA SER A 117 -16.10 5.54 8.43
C SER A 117 -14.84 6.30 8.84
N ASP A 118 -14.98 7.11 9.89
CA ASP A 118 -13.85 7.83 10.51
C ASP A 118 -12.78 6.87 11.04
N ASP A 119 -13.19 5.78 11.70
CA ASP A 119 -12.29 4.72 12.17
C ASP A 119 -11.42 4.15 11.05
N TYR A 120 -12.01 3.94 9.87
CA TYR A 120 -11.32 3.37 8.73
C TYR A 120 -10.27 4.34 8.20
N ILE A 121 -10.64 5.60 7.94
CA ILE A 121 -9.69 6.57 7.37
C ILE A 121 -8.58 6.91 8.37
N GLN A 122 -8.87 6.93 9.68
CA GLN A 122 -7.87 7.11 10.72
C GLN A 122 -6.85 5.98 10.67
N LEU A 123 -7.29 4.72 10.68
CA LEU A 123 -6.40 3.57 10.54
C LEU A 123 -5.57 3.67 9.26
N ARG A 124 -6.20 3.92 8.10
CA ARG A 124 -5.51 4.04 6.82
C ARG A 124 -4.45 5.14 6.81
N THR A 125 -4.70 6.25 7.50
CA THR A 125 -3.73 7.35 7.64
C THR A 125 -2.48 6.89 8.38
N TYR A 126 -2.63 6.19 9.50
CA TYR A 126 -1.49 5.64 10.25
C TYR A 126 -0.73 4.59 9.43
N LEU A 127 -1.44 3.60 8.87
CA LEU A 127 -0.80 2.51 8.14
C LEU A 127 -0.07 3.02 6.89
N THR A 128 -0.71 3.90 6.12
CA THR A 128 -0.10 4.49 4.93
C THR A 128 1.06 5.40 5.32
N GLY A 129 0.93 6.19 6.38
CA GLY A 129 2.01 7.04 6.88
C GLY A 129 3.27 6.25 7.23
N VAL A 130 3.13 5.17 8.00
CA VAL A 130 4.27 4.30 8.35
C VAL A 130 4.90 3.67 7.10
N ALA A 131 4.09 3.13 6.19
CA ALA A 131 4.60 2.54 4.94
C ALA A 131 5.37 3.58 4.09
N LEU A 132 4.89 4.81 3.99
CA LEU A 132 5.56 5.89 3.25
C LEU A 132 6.87 6.31 3.92
N VAL A 133 6.90 6.42 5.26
CA VAL A 133 8.14 6.71 6.00
C VAL A 133 9.17 5.62 5.75
N CYS A 134 8.79 4.35 5.81
CA CYS A 134 9.67 3.25 5.47
C CYS A 134 10.23 3.35 4.04
N HIS A 135 9.39 3.69 3.04
CA HIS A 135 9.88 3.90 1.67
C HIS A 135 10.91 5.02 1.60
N VAL A 136 10.67 6.15 2.27
CA VAL A 136 11.61 7.29 2.29
C VAL A 136 12.94 6.88 2.91
N ILE A 137 12.92 6.14 4.02
CA ILE A 137 14.14 5.63 4.65
C ILE A 137 14.92 4.73 3.67
N VAL A 138 14.25 3.76 3.05
CA VAL A 138 14.91 2.83 2.11
C VAL A 138 15.48 3.56 0.89
N ILE A 139 14.76 4.54 0.32
CA ILE A 139 15.28 5.38 -0.77
C ILE A 139 16.53 6.14 -0.32
N GLY A 140 16.54 6.67 0.90
CA GLY A 140 17.66 7.45 1.43
C GLY A 140 18.95 6.65 1.63
N ILE A 141 18.85 5.34 1.86
CA ILE A 141 19.99 4.44 2.05
C ILE A 141 20.62 4.00 0.71
N GLY A 142 19.86 4.00 -0.38
CA GLY A 142 20.34 3.54 -1.68
C GLY A 142 21.40 4.44 -2.33
N ASN A 143 21.57 5.68 -1.84
CA ASN A 143 22.54 6.67 -2.33
C ASN A 143 23.87 6.58 -1.58
#